data_AF-A0A133NZQ9-F1
#
_entry.id   AF-A0A133NZQ9-F1
#
_cell.length_a   1.000
_cell.length_b   1.000
_cell.length_c   1.000
_cell.angle_alpha   90.00
_cell.angle_beta   90.00
_cell.angle_gamma   90.00
#
_symmetry.space_group_name_H-M   'P 1'
#
loop_
_entity.id
_entity.type
_entity.pdbx_description
1 polymer ?
#
loop_
_entity_poly.entity_id
_entity_poly.type
_entity_poly.pdbx_seq_one_letter_code
_entity_poly.pdbx_strand_id
1 'polypeptide(L)'
;MNFFEKILEEKSKQENTTDYFTQWNYDKELYTDILLGVRDYYSNYTDHGRKHSETILTNILRILGEESIKKFSTLDLWLILEASYLHDCGMYITREEAKRVIEDENFKGYYSYILNNPEHPIYRYTQYFSKDKNGFSYNQRYYNVDYDYAMRFIISSYKRSSHAADFRKVIGNSKKLLHDRIYRIL
;
A
#
# COMPACT_ATOMS: atom_id res chain seq x y z
N MET A 1 -9.80 9.96 -18.09
CA MET A 1 -9.17 8.65 -18.31
C MET A 1 -7.76 8.83 -18.80
N ASN A 2 -6.82 8.01 -18.31
CA ASN A 2 -5.47 7.93 -18.86
C ASN A 2 -5.45 7.11 -20.16
N PHE A 3 -4.29 7.04 -20.83
CA PHE A 3 -4.14 6.36 -22.11
C PHE A 3 -4.52 4.86 -22.05
N PHE A 4 -4.06 4.13 -21.02
CA PHE A 4 -4.37 2.71 -20.85
C PHE A 4 -5.86 2.47 -20.68
N GLU A 5 -6.55 3.30 -19.89
CA GLU A 5 -7.99 3.19 -19.69
C GLU A 5 -8.76 3.42 -21.00
N LYS A 6 -8.29 4.36 -21.83
CA LYS A 6 -8.91 4.65 -23.13
C LYS A 6 -8.78 3.44 -24.06
N ILE A 7 -7.59 2.86 -24.18
CA ILE A 7 -7.39 1.67 -25.02
C ILE A 7 -8.17 0.47 -24.46
N LEU A 8 -8.21 0.30 -23.12
CA LEU A 8 -8.98 -0.76 -22.49
C LEU A 8 -10.47 -0.63 -22.83
N GLU A 9 -11.05 0.57 -22.72
CA GLU A 9 -12.46 0.81 -23.06
C GLU A 9 -12.75 0.49 -24.53
N GLU A 10 -11.92 0.98 -25.45
CA GLU A 10 -12.08 0.79 -26.89
C GLU A 10 -12.00 -0.70 -27.26
N LYS A 11 -10.97 -1.41 -26.79
CA LYS A 11 -10.76 -2.83 -27.10
C LYS A 11 -11.80 -3.73 -26.42
N SER A 12 -12.20 -3.42 -25.18
CA SER A 12 -13.23 -4.20 -24.49
C SER A 12 -14.56 -4.21 -25.24
N LYS A 13 -14.91 -3.12 -25.93
CA LYS A 13 -16.10 -3.03 -26.78
C LYS A 13 -15.94 -3.83 -28.07
N GLN A 14 -14.76 -3.78 -28.70
CA GLN A 14 -14.47 -4.48 -29.95
C GLN A 14 -14.40 -6.00 -29.78
N GLU A 15 -13.80 -6.45 -28.68
CA GLU A 15 -13.54 -7.86 -28.36
C GLU A 15 -14.70 -8.51 -27.60
N ASN A 16 -15.76 -7.75 -27.26
CA ASN A 16 -16.88 -8.17 -26.42
C ASN A 16 -16.44 -8.70 -25.04
N THR A 17 -15.47 -8.00 -24.44
CA THR A 17 -14.87 -8.30 -23.13
C THR A 17 -15.08 -7.13 -22.16
N THR A 18 -16.28 -6.55 -22.17
CA THR A 18 -16.68 -5.36 -21.39
C THR A 18 -16.50 -5.53 -19.88
N ASP A 19 -16.48 -6.76 -19.40
CA ASP A 19 -16.32 -7.08 -17.97
C ASP A 19 -14.99 -6.54 -17.41
N TYR A 20 -13.90 -6.56 -18.18
CA TYR A 20 -12.61 -6.01 -17.72
C TYR A 20 -12.67 -4.50 -17.48
N PHE A 21 -13.30 -3.75 -18.39
CA PHE A 21 -13.45 -2.30 -18.22
C PHE A 21 -14.42 -1.96 -17.08
N THR A 22 -15.51 -2.72 -16.93
CA THR A 22 -16.45 -2.55 -15.82
C THR A 22 -15.77 -2.84 -14.48
N GLN A 23 -15.03 -3.94 -14.38
CA GLN A 23 -14.28 -4.32 -13.17
C GLN A 23 -13.23 -3.26 -12.83
N TRP A 24 -12.45 -2.82 -13.81
CA TRP A 24 -11.46 -1.74 -13.62
C TRP A 24 -12.08 -0.45 -13.06
N ASN A 25 -13.23 -0.02 -13.59
CA ASN A 25 -13.86 1.21 -13.09
C ASN A 25 -14.28 1.09 -11.62
N TYR A 26 -14.75 -0.10 -11.20
CA TYR A 26 -15.05 -0.36 -9.79
C TYR A 26 -13.78 -0.40 -8.94
N ASP A 27 -12.78 -1.17 -9.38
CA ASP A 27 -11.54 -1.40 -8.63
C ASP A 27 -10.72 -0.12 -8.48
N LYS A 28 -10.67 0.74 -9.51
CA LYS A 28 -9.98 2.03 -9.44
C LYS A 28 -10.52 2.94 -8.35
N GLU A 29 -11.84 3.03 -8.20
CA GLU A 29 -12.45 3.86 -7.15
C GLU A 29 -12.09 3.32 -5.76
N LEU A 30 -12.19 1.99 -5.59
CA LEU A 30 -11.75 1.30 -4.38
C LEU A 30 -10.27 1.58 -4.06
N TYR A 31 -9.37 1.37 -5.03
CA TYR A 31 -7.93 1.59 -4.85
C TYR A 31 -7.61 3.05 -4.55
N THR A 32 -8.27 3.98 -5.22
CA THR A 32 -8.03 5.42 -4.98
C THR A 32 -8.38 5.79 -3.53
N ASP A 33 -9.47 5.25 -2.98
CA ASP A 33 -9.82 5.44 -1.58
C ASP A 33 -8.76 4.87 -0.63
N ILE A 34 -8.32 3.62 -0.87
CA ILE A 34 -7.27 2.97 -0.07
C ILE A 34 -5.95 3.75 -0.11
N LEU A 35 -5.52 4.19 -1.30
CA LEU A 35 -4.26 4.92 -1.50
C LEU A 35 -4.27 6.28 -0.81
N LEU A 36 -5.43 6.91 -0.58
CA LEU A 36 -5.52 8.12 0.24
C LEU A 36 -5.11 7.82 1.70
N GLY A 37 -5.53 6.67 2.23
CA GLY A 37 -5.23 6.24 3.60
C GLY A 37 -3.78 5.81 3.83
N VAL A 38 -3.02 5.44 2.78
CA VAL A 38 -1.60 5.06 2.92
C VAL A 38 -0.78 6.18 3.60
N ARG A 39 -1.14 7.44 3.37
CA ARG A 39 -0.45 8.60 3.97
C ARG A 39 -0.52 8.65 5.49
N ASP A 40 -1.49 7.98 6.12
CA ASP A 40 -1.68 8.01 7.58
C ASP A 40 -0.46 7.46 8.33
N TYR A 41 0.18 6.43 7.78
CA TYR A 41 1.36 5.77 8.36
C TYR A 41 2.65 6.02 7.57
N TYR A 42 2.54 6.44 6.30
CA TYR A 42 3.68 6.62 5.39
C TYR A 42 3.98 8.09 5.06
N SER A 43 3.70 9.01 5.98
CA SER A 43 3.79 10.46 5.74
C SER A 43 5.18 11.02 5.36
N ASN A 44 6.28 10.30 5.63
CA ASN A 44 7.63 10.70 5.16
C ASN A 44 8.09 10.01 3.87
N TYR A 45 7.27 9.16 3.28
CA TYR A 45 7.56 8.58 1.98
C TYR A 45 7.00 9.49 0.88
N THR A 46 7.44 9.28 -0.36
CA THR A 46 6.92 10.00 -1.52
C THR A 46 5.39 9.91 -1.59
N ASP A 47 4.73 10.73 -2.41
CA ASP A 47 3.30 10.54 -2.62
C ASP A 47 3.04 9.13 -3.18
N HIS A 48 2.33 8.27 -2.45
CA HIS A 48 1.86 6.93 -2.89
C HIS A 48 0.36 6.98 -3.26
N GLY A 49 -0.19 8.17 -3.45
CA GLY A 49 -1.57 8.35 -3.91
C GLY A 49 -1.75 8.03 -5.40
N ARG A 50 -2.97 8.18 -5.89
CA ARG A 50 -3.34 7.96 -7.32
C ARG A 50 -2.37 8.56 -8.34
N LYS A 51 -1.81 9.76 -8.08
CA LYS A 51 -0.85 10.42 -8.98
C LYS A 51 0.43 9.60 -9.18
N HIS A 52 0.85 8.84 -8.16
CA HIS A 52 1.96 7.92 -8.25
C HIS A 52 1.70 6.82 -9.27
N SER A 53 0.57 6.13 -9.13
CA SER A 53 0.12 5.10 -10.08
C SER A 53 -0.03 5.64 -11.50
N GLU A 54 -0.58 6.84 -11.68
CA GLU A 54 -0.66 7.49 -12.99
C GLU A 54 0.73 7.83 -13.58
N THR A 55 1.70 8.17 -12.73
CA THR A 55 3.10 8.40 -13.14
C THR A 55 3.76 7.09 -13.58
N ILE A 56 3.52 5.98 -12.87
CA ILE A 56 3.99 4.64 -13.28
C ILE A 56 3.45 4.31 -14.67
N LEU A 57 2.13 4.44 -14.89
CA LEU A 57 1.52 4.20 -16.19
C LEU A 57 2.11 5.10 -17.28
N THR A 58 2.33 6.37 -16.98
CA THR A 58 2.97 7.31 -17.92
C THR A 58 4.39 6.87 -18.28
N ASN A 59 5.15 6.34 -17.33
CA ASN A 59 6.50 5.84 -17.58
C ASN A 59 6.49 4.54 -18.40
N ILE A 60 5.56 3.62 -18.12
CA ILE A 60 5.36 2.42 -18.95
C ILE A 60 5.03 2.82 -20.38
N LEU A 61 4.12 3.79 -20.58
CA LEU A 61 3.78 4.32 -21.89
C LEU A 61 5.00 4.91 -22.61
N ARG A 62 5.84 5.67 -21.91
CA ARG A 62 7.07 6.27 -22.49
C ARG A 62 8.08 5.22 -22.92
N ILE A 63 8.23 4.14 -22.16
CA ILE A 63 9.18 3.06 -22.45
C ILE A 63 8.71 2.23 -23.64
N LEU A 64 7.43 1.88 -23.67
CA LEU A 64 6.89 0.95 -24.69
C LEU A 64 6.41 1.66 -25.96
N GLY A 65 5.97 2.91 -25.84
CA GLY A 65 5.34 3.68 -26.91
C GLY A 65 3.89 3.28 -27.16
N GLU A 66 3.08 4.22 -27.67
CA GLU A 66 1.65 4.01 -27.93
C GLU A 66 1.37 2.82 -28.85
N GLU A 67 2.16 2.66 -29.91
CA GLU A 67 1.97 1.60 -30.90
C GLU A 67 2.18 0.19 -30.33
N SER A 68 3.04 0.05 -29.32
CA SER A 68 3.20 -1.22 -28.61
C SER A 68 2.01 -1.47 -27.68
N ILE A 69 1.58 -0.46 -26.93
CA ILE A 69 0.45 -0.59 -26.00
C ILE A 69 -0.85 -0.94 -26.74
N LYS A 70 -1.10 -0.38 -27.94
CA LYS A 70 -2.28 -0.71 -28.75
C LYS A 70 -2.36 -2.20 -29.14
N LYS A 71 -1.22 -2.91 -29.17
CA LYS A 71 -1.14 -4.35 -29.48
C LYS A 71 -1.49 -5.25 -28.30
N PHE A 72 -1.46 -4.72 -27.07
CA PHE A 72 -1.82 -5.48 -25.87
C PHE A 72 -3.27 -5.94 -25.90
N SER A 73 -3.53 -7.16 -25.43
CA SER A 73 -4.89 -7.66 -25.28
C SER A 73 -5.66 -6.87 -24.22
N THR A 74 -6.99 -7.01 -24.19
CA THR A 74 -7.80 -6.43 -23.10
C THR A 74 -7.31 -6.90 -21.72
N LEU A 75 -6.90 -8.17 -21.59
CA LEU A 75 -6.37 -8.72 -20.34
C LEU A 75 -5.04 -8.07 -19.95
N ASP A 76 -4.12 -7.87 -20.89
CA ASP A 76 -2.82 -7.23 -20.61
C ASP A 76 -3.00 -5.79 -20.11
N LEU A 77 -3.89 -5.02 -20.76
CA LEU A 77 -4.20 -3.65 -20.37
C LEU A 77 -4.83 -3.59 -18.99
N TRP A 78 -5.79 -4.48 -18.72
CA TRP A 78 -6.42 -4.60 -17.42
C TRP A 78 -5.38 -4.95 -16.34
N LEU A 79 -4.53 -5.97 -16.55
CA LEU A 79 -3.49 -6.36 -15.60
C LEU A 79 -2.49 -5.24 -15.29
N ILE A 80 -2.09 -4.43 -16.28
CA ILE A 80 -1.17 -3.30 -16.06
C ILE A 80 -1.85 -2.22 -15.20
N LEU A 81 -3.12 -1.92 -15.46
CA LEU A 81 -3.90 -0.96 -14.68
C LEU A 81 -4.08 -1.43 -13.24
N GLU A 82 -4.53 -2.67 -13.05
CA GLU A 82 -4.65 -3.33 -11.75
C GLU A 82 -3.32 -3.26 -11.00
N ALA A 83 -2.24 -3.80 -11.56
CA ALA A 83 -0.94 -3.85 -10.89
C ALA A 83 -0.42 -2.46 -10.50
N SER A 84 -0.60 -1.45 -11.36
CA SER A 84 -0.08 -0.10 -11.11
C SER A 84 -0.79 0.61 -9.95
N TYR A 85 -2.07 0.34 -9.71
CA TYR A 85 -2.80 0.90 -8.57
C TYR A 85 -2.70 0.02 -7.32
N LEU A 86 -2.72 -1.29 -7.53
CA LEU A 86 -2.81 -2.27 -6.47
C LEU A 86 -1.50 -2.46 -5.69
N HIS A 87 -0.33 -2.19 -6.30
CA HIS A 87 0.97 -2.43 -5.68
C HIS A 87 1.15 -1.72 -4.32
N ASP A 88 0.68 -0.47 -4.22
CA ASP A 88 0.77 0.34 -3.00
C ASP A 88 -0.43 0.17 -2.07
N CYS A 89 -1.53 -0.45 -2.53
CA CYS A 89 -2.69 -0.72 -1.68
C CYS A 89 -2.33 -1.62 -0.48
N GLY A 90 -1.35 -2.51 -0.63
CA GLY A 90 -0.82 -3.32 0.48
C GLY A 90 -0.10 -2.52 1.56
N MET A 91 0.20 -1.24 1.32
CA MET A 91 0.79 -0.34 2.32
C MET A 91 -0.27 0.35 3.18
N TYR A 92 -1.56 0.18 2.91
CA TYR A 92 -2.58 0.74 3.78
C TYR A 92 -2.59 0.02 5.13
N ILE A 93 -2.54 0.79 6.21
CA ILE A 93 -2.54 0.27 7.59
C ILE A 93 -3.75 0.83 8.32
N THR A 94 -4.66 -0.06 8.70
CA THR A 94 -5.83 0.34 9.49
C THR A 94 -5.45 0.56 10.96
N ARG A 95 -6.29 1.29 11.71
CA ARG A 95 -6.11 1.44 13.16
C ARG A 95 -6.12 0.08 13.88
N GLU A 96 -6.99 -0.83 13.47
CA GLU A 96 -7.08 -2.15 14.09
C GLU A 96 -5.86 -3.02 13.75
N GLU A 97 -5.32 -2.89 12.54
CA GLU A 97 -4.05 -3.52 12.18
C GLU A 97 -2.90 -2.98 13.03
N ALA A 98 -2.79 -1.67 13.19
CA ALA A 98 -1.76 -1.06 14.02
C ALA A 98 -1.79 -1.55 15.48
N LYS A 99 -2.98 -1.73 16.05
CA LYS A 99 -3.13 -2.34 17.39
C LYS A 99 -2.58 -3.78 17.41
N ARG A 100 -2.97 -4.60 16.43
CA ARG A 100 -2.46 -5.98 16.31
C ARG A 100 -0.94 -6.02 16.17
N VAL A 101 -0.36 -5.10 15.39
CA VAL A 101 1.09 -5.01 15.19
C VAL A 101 1.82 -4.70 16.51
N ILE A 102 1.30 -3.78 17.32
CA ILE A 102 1.94 -3.43 18.60
C ILE A 102 1.95 -4.62 19.58
N GLU A 103 0.94 -5.51 19.48
CA GLU A 103 0.83 -6.72 20.29
C GLU A 103 1.67 -7.89 19.75
N ASP A 104 2.13 -7.84 18.49
CA ASP A 104 2.91 -8.90 17.82
C ASP A 104 4.34 -9.01 18.38
N GLU A 105 4.73 -10.21 18.80
CA GLU A 105 6.08 -10.51 19.28
C GLU A 105 7.15 -10.29 18.19
N ASN A 106 6.82 -10.51 16.92
CA ASN A 106 7.75 -10.23 15.82
C ASN A 106 8.03 -8.73 15.70
N PHE A 107 7.03 -7.89 15.96
CA PHE A 107 7.19 -6.44 15.97
C PHE A 107 8.06 -5.98 17.14
N LYS A 108 7.91 -6.56 18.33
CA LYS A 108 8.79 -6.31 19.49
C LYS A 108 10.24 -6.72 19.20
N GLY A 109 10.42 -7.85 18.51
CA GLY A 109 11.72 -8.29 18.00
C GLY A 109 12.33 -7.29 17.00
N TYR A 110 11.52 -6.79 16.07
CA TYR A 110 11.93 -5.76 15.11
C TYR A 110 12.33 -4.43 15.79
N TYR A 111 11.56 -3.99 16.79
CA TYR A 111 11.90 -2.81 17.57
C TYR A 111 13.22 -2.98 18.34
N SER A 112 13.41 -4.16 18.97
CA SER A 112 14.67 -4.51 19.63
C SER A 112 15.84 -4.51 18.65
N TYR A 113 15.64 -4.99 17.41
CA TYR A 113 16.65 -4.89 16.36
C TYR A 113 17.01 -3.43 16.07
N ILE A 114 16.03 -2.53 15.90
CA ILE A 114 16.30 -1.11 15.66
C ILE A 114 17.11 -0.50 16.82
N LEU A 115 16.73 -0.77 18.08
CA LEU A 115 17.43 -0.25 19.25
C LEU A 115 18.91 -0.65 19.31
N ASN A 116 19.26 -1.83 18.79
CA ASN A 116 20.64 -2.32 18.76
C ASN A 116 21.42 -1.88 17.51
N ASN A 117 20.81 -1.14 16.59
CA ASN A 117 21.44 -0.66 15.35
C ASN A 117 21.21 0.86 15.19
N PRO A 118 21.99 1.71 15.88
CA PRO A 118 21.85 3.18 15.82
C PRO A 118 21.90 3.80 14.41
N GLU A 119 22.54 3.12 13.46
CA GLU A 119 22.63 3.53 12.04
C GLU A 119 21.32 3.28 11.27
N HIS A 120 20.38 2.54 11.84
CA HIS A 120 19.10 2.29 11.20
C HIS A 120 18.30 3.60 11.04
N PRO A 121 17.71 3.89 9.86
CA PRO A 121 17.00 5.16 9.62
C PRO A 121 15.86 5.47 10.61
N ILE A 122 15.28 4.42 11.21
CA ILE A 122 14.17 4.51 12.16
C ILE A 122 14.65 4.67 13.62
N TYR A 123 15.94 4.52 13.92
CA TYR A 123 16.48 4.58 15.28
C TYR A 123 16.11 5.87 16.01
N ARG A 124 16.08 7.01 15.32
CA ARG A 124 15.68 8.29 15.92
C ARG A 124 14.27 8.29 16.54
N TYR A 125 13.36 7.48 16.00
CA TYR A 125 11.98 7.41 16.48
C TYR A 125 11.83 6.52 17.72
N THR A 126 12.81 5.65 18.00
CA THR A 126 12.75 4.81 19.20
C THR A 126 13.03 5.60 20.49
N GLN A 127 13.66 6.77 20.38
CA GLN A 127 14.03 7.63 21.52
C GLN A 127 12.84 8.13 22.34
N TYR A 128 11.62 8.07 21.77
CA TYR A 128 10.39 8.46 22.45
C TYR A 128 9.82 7.37 23.34
N PHE A 129 10.31 6.13 23.28
CA PHE A 129 9.73 5.00 24.02
C PHE A 129 10.77 4.35 24.94
N SER A 130 10.30 3.54 25.89
CA SER A 130 11.17 2.75 26.75
C SER A 130 12.12 1.87 25.95
N LYS A 131 13.40 1.85 26.34
CA LYS A 131 14.42 0.97 25.76
C LYS A 131 14.30 -0.50 26.18
N ASP A 132 13.13 -0.91 26.67
CA ASP A 132 12.87 -2.27 27.09
C ASP A 132 12.53 -3.15 25.88
N LYS A 133 13.00 -4.40 25.91
CA LYS A 133 12.76 -5.42 24.89
C LYS A 133 11.31 -5.92 24.90
N ASN A 134 10.59 -5.74 26.01
CA ASN A 134 9.27 -6.34 26.22
C ASN A 134 8.08 -5.40 25.90
N GLY A 135 8.32 -4.13 25.55
CA GLY A 135 7.21 -3.25 25.19
C GLY A 135 7.56 -1.80 24.92
N PHE A 136 6.53 -1.07 24.48
CA PHE A 136 6.56 0.35 24.13
C PHE A 136 5.85 1.14 25.21
N SER A 137 6.53 1.40 26.33
CA SER A 137 5.98 2.24 27.38
C SER A 137 6.48 3.67 27.24
N TYR A 138 5.61 4.62 27.53
CA TYR A 138 5.98 6.01 27.71
C TYR A 138 5.20 6.61 28.86
N ASN A 139 5.82 7.52 29.60
CA ASN A 139 5.14 8.30 30.62
C ASN A 139 5.02 9.73 30.12
N GLN A 140 3.78 10.17 29.90
CA GLN A 140 3.50 11.47 29.33
C GLN A 140 2.46 12.19 30.19
N ARG A 141 2.88 13.31 30.78
CA ARG A 141 2.01 14.18 31.58
C ARG A 141 1.21 15.16 30.71
N TYR A 142 1.74 15.51 29.53
CA TYR A 142 1.15 16.47 28.59
C TYR A 142 1.21 15.92 27.17
N TYR A 143 0.17 16.17 26.37
CA TYR A 143 0.11 15.75 24.98
C TYR A 143 1.37 16.18 24.19
N ASN A 144 1.98 15.23 23.48
CA ASN A 144 3.07 15.48 22.53
C ASN A 144 2.83 14.63 21.27
N VAL A 145 2.68 15.33 20.14
CA VAL A 145 2.41 14.76 18.81
C VAL A 145 3.52 13.82 18.32
N ASP A 146 4.74 14.00 18.78
CA ASP A 146 5.89 13.22 18.33
C ASP A 146 5.78 11.73 18.70
N TYR A 147 5.04 11.38 19.76
CA TYR A 147 4.86 9.99 20.17
C TYR A 147 4.00 9.22 19.17
N ASP A 148 2.84 9.77 18.79
CA ASP A 148 1.99 9.18 17.76
C ASP A 148 2.73 9.12 16.43
N TYR A 149 3.39 10.22 16.08
CA TYR A 149 4.18 10.31 14.86
C TYR A 149 5.29 9.25 14.83
N ALA A 150 6.11 9.13 15.89
CA ALA A 150 7.18 8.16 15.99
C ALA A 150 6.69 6.71 15.90
N MET A 151 5.58 6.37 16.58
CA MET A 151 5.02 5.01 16.53
C MET A 151 4.54 4.67 15.11
N ARG A 152 3.90 5.61 14.40
CA ARG A 152 3.51 5.41 13.00
C ARG A 152 4.70 5.08 12.11
N PHE A 153 5.86 5.72 12.31
CA PHE A 153 7.09 5.40 11.56
C PHE A 153 7.66 4.02 11.84
N ILE A 154 7.65 3.61 13.11
CA ILE A 154 8.15 2.30 13.49
C ILE A 154 7.25 1.21 12.90
N ILE A 155 5.92 1.38 13.02
CA ILE A 155 4.93 0.48 12.44
C ILE A 155 5.05 0.42 10.91
N SER A 156 5.10 1.58 10.23
CA SER A 156 5.19 1.61 8.76
C SER A 156 6.50 1.00 8.26
N SER A 157 7.60 1.19 8.96
CA SER A 157 8.86 0.53 8.61
C SER A 157 8.79 -0.99 8.75
N TYR A 158 8.14 -1.51 9.80
CA TYR A 158 7.92 -2.94 9.97
C TYR A 158 7.02 -3.50 8.86
N LYS A 159 5.85 -2.88 8.67
CA LYS A 159 4.85 -3.31 7.69
C LYS A 159 5.34 -3.19 6.25
N ARG A 160 6.19 -2.23 5.93
CA ARG A 160 6.84 -2.13 4.62
C ARG A 160 7.64 -3.40 4.28
N SER A 161 8.27 -4.05 5.25
CA SER A 161 9.01 -5.29 4.98
C SER A 161 8.08 -6.46 4.66
N SER A 162 6.84 -6.45 5.17
CA SER A 162 5.87 -7.55 5.02
C SER A 162 4.77 -7.29 4.00
N HIS A 163 4.57 -6.06 3.52
CA HIS A 163 3.41 -5.66 2.72
C HIS A 163 3.20 -6.55 1.48
N ALA A 164 4.27 -6.94 0.77
CA ALA A 164 4.17 -7.83 -0.38
C ALA A 164 3.68 -9.26 -0.01
N ALA A 165 3.97 -9.74 1.20
CA ALA A 165 3.47 -11.02 1.69
C ALA A 165 2.03 -10.90 2.22
N ASP A 166 1.72 -9.80 2.89
CA ASP A 166 0.36 -9.54 3.40
C ASP A 166 -0.62 -9.33 2.24
N PHE A 167 -0.19 -8.61 1.21
CA PHE A 167 -0.97 -8.41 0.00
C PHE A 167 -1.23 -9.71 -0.78
N ARG A 168 -0.27 -10.66 -0.76
CA ARG A 168 -0.50 -12.01 -1.30
C ARG A 168 -1.62 -12.75 -0.56
N LYS A 169 -1.80 -12.55 0.75
CA LYS A 169 -2.91 -13.13 1.53
C LYS A 169 -4.25 -12.52 1.10
N VAL A 170 -4.27 -11.23 0.81
CA VAL A 170 -5.45 -10.51 0.28
C VAL A 170 -5.85 -11.09 -1.07
N ILE A 171 -4.93 -11.19 -2.03
CA ILE A 171 -5.23 -11.76 -3.35
C ILE A 171 -5.66 -13.24 -3.24
N GLY A 172 -4.94 -14.03 -2.44
CA GLY A 172 -5.15 -15.47 -2.31
C GLY A 172 -6.48 -15.88 -1.67
N ASN A 173 -7.16 -14.98 -0.94
CA ASN A 173 -8.44 -15.29 -0.31
C ASN A 173 -9.62 -15.14 -1.29
N SER A 174 -9.69 -16.00 -2.30
CA SER A 174 -10.69 -15.94 -3.37
C SER A 174 -12.17 -16.04 -2.92
N LYS A 175 -12.42 -16.42 -1.66
CA LYS A 175 -13.76 -16.63 -1.09
C LYS A 175 -14.52 -15.34 -0.73
N LYS A 176 -13.84 -14.19 -0.62
CA LYS A 176 -14.45 -12.89 -0.28
C LYS A 176 -14.39 -11.93 -1.46
N LEU A 177 -15.15 -10.84 -1.48
CA LEU A 177 -14.96 -9.79 -2.51
C LEU A 177 -13.69 -8.99 -2.22
N LEU A 178 -13.06 -8.41 -3.25
CA LEU A 178 -11.77 -7.72 -3.10
C LEU A 178 -11.82 -6.60 -2.05
N HIS A 179 -12.90 -5.80 -2.04
CA HIS A 179 -13.11 -4.77 -1.01
C HIS A 179 -13.11 -5.38 0.41
N ASP A 180 -13.82 -6.48 0.63
CA ASP A 180 -13.87 -7.16 1.93
C ASP A 180 -12.52 -7.73 2.34
N ARG A 181 -11.67 -8.11 1.38
CA ARG A 181 -10.31 -8.58 1.67
C ARG A 181 -9.41 -7.43 2.05
N ILE A 182 -9.41 -6.33 1.28
CA ILE A 182 -8.50 -5.21 1.51
C ILE A 182 -8.81 -4.50 2.83
N TYR A 183 -10.08 -4.30 3.19
CA TYR A 183 -10.43 -3.59 4.44
C TYR A 183 -10.44 -4.48 5.70
N ARG A 184 -10.46 -5.83 5.57
CA ARG A 184 -10.57 -6.74 6.74
C ARG A 184 -9.38 -7.66 6.96
N ILE A 185 -8.54 -7.89 5.95
CA ILE A 185 -7.36 -8.77 6.06
C ILE A 185 -6.08 -7.97 6.27
N LEU A 186 -6.03 -6.72 5.83
CA LEU A 186 -5.06 -5.73 6.31
C LEU A 186 -5.51 -5.26 7.70
#